data_AF-A0A7C9GKY5-F1
#
_entry.id   AF-A0A7C9GKY5-F1
#
_cell.length_a   1.000
_cell.length_b   1.000
_cell.length_c   1.000
_cell.angle_alpha   90.00
_cell.angle_beta   90.00
_cell.angle_gamma   90.00
#
_symmetry.space_group_name_H-M   'P 1'
#
loop_
_entity.id
_entity.type
_entity.pdbx_description
1 polymer ?
#
loop_
_entity_poly.entity_id
_entity_poly.type
_entity_poly.pdbx_seq_one_letter_code
_entity_poly.pdbx_strand_id
1 'polypeptide(L)' 'MMNTPPDLIKAVRAAIPDAESHVYDAGHAFANDARKTYVAEAAAAARVRSLAFLNGHHEMGAAA' A
#
# COMPACT_ATOMS: atom_id res chain seq x y z
N MET A 1 -6.77 -3.50 17.44
CA MET A 1 -5.94 -3.59 16.21
C MET A 1 -6.63 -4.58 15.28
N MET A 2 -7.24 -4.12 14.18
CA MET A 2 -7.88 -5.00 13.19
C MET A 2 -6.94 -5.06 11.98
N ASN A 3 -6.10 -6.09 11.94
CA ASN A 3 -5.19 -6.33 10.82
C ASN A 3 -5.70 -7.52 10.00
N THR A 4 -5.48 -7.49 8.70
CA THR A 4 -5.84 -8.58 7.79
C THR A 4 -5.09 -9.86 8.20
N PRO A 5 -5.75 -11.03 8.33
CA PRO A 5 -5.07 -12.26 8.70
C PRO A 5 -3.90 -12.61 7.77
N PRO A 6 -2.76 -13.10 8.29
CA PRO A 6 -1.58 -13.40 7.48
C PRO A 6 -1.85 -14.35 6.31
N ASP A 7 -2.74 -15.33 6.50
CA ASP A 7 -3.05 -16.31 5.45
C ASP A 7 -3.84 -15.71 4.29
N LEU A 8 -4.66 -14.68 4.56
CA LEU A 8 -5.34 -13.94 3.49
C LEU A 8 -4.34 -13.07 2.71
N ILE A 9 -3.34 -12.47 3.38
CA ILE A 9 -2.26 -11.74 2.70
C ILE A 9 -1.45 -12.69 1.80
N LYS A 10 -1.15 -13.91 2.28
CA LYS A 10 -0.47 -14.95 1.48
C LYS A 10 -1.31 -15.35 0.26
N ALA A 11 -2.62 -15.55 0.44
CA ALA A 11 -3.51 -15.93 -0.65
C ALA A 11 -3.56 -14.86 -1.76
N VAL A 12 -3.62 -13.58 -1.40
CA VAL A 12 -3.58 -12.47 -2.38
C VAL A 12 -2.27 -12.43 -3.15
N ARG A 13 -1.13 -12.55 -2.44
CA ARG A 13 0.20 -12.57 -3.08
C ARG A 13 0.38 -13.76 -4.02
N ALA A 14 -0.19 -14.92 -3.69
CA ALA A 14 -0.17 -16.08 -4.55
C ALA A 14 -1.07 -15.92 -5.78
N ALA A 15 -2.22 -15.26 -5.63
CA ALA A 15 -3.18 -15.05 -6.72
C ALA A 15 -2.74 -13.98 -7.73
N ILE A 16 -1.99 -12.97 -7.29
CA ILE A 16 -1.53 -11.85 -8.12
C ILE A 16 -0.03 -11.60 -7.86
N PRO A 17 0.86 -12.49 -8.33
CA PRO A 17 2.28 -12.43 -8.01
C PRO A 17 2.98 -11.17 -8.54
N ASP A 18 2.45 -10.57 -9.62
CA ASP A 18 3.00 -9.36 -10.23
C ASP A 18 2.62 -8.08 -9.47
N ALA A 19 1.70 -8.15 -8.49
CA ALA A 19 1.28 -6.98 -7.72
C ALA A 19 2.25 -6.65 -6.57
N GLU A 20 2.79 -5.44 -6.58
CA GLU A 20 3.57 -4.90 -5.46
C GLU A 20 2.71 -4.82 -4.18
N SER A 21 3.10 -5.56 -3.14
CA SER A 21 2.32 -5.74 -1.91
C SER A 21 3.13 -5.44 -0.65
N HIS A 22 2.78 -4.37 0.07
CA HIS A 22 3.44 -3.93 1.31
C HIS A 22 2.52 -4.06 2.53
N VAL A 23 3.07 -4.51 3.67
CA VAL A 23 2.37 -4.59 4.95
C VAL A 23 2.99 -3.58 5.91
N TYR A 24 2.15 -2.89 6.67
CA TYR A 24 2.55 -1.89 7.65
C TYR A 24 2.10 -2.34 9.04
N ASP A 25 2.82 -1.96 10.09
CA ASP A 25 2.37 -2.13 11.47
C ASP A 25 1.30 -1.07 11.80
N ALA A 26 0.17 -1.17 11.10
CA ALA A 26 -0.93 -0.23 11.17
C ALA A 26 -2.26 -0.93 10.87
N GLY A 27 -3.35 -0.43 11.43
CA GLY A 27 -4.69 -1.00 11.25
C GLY A 27 -5.41 -0.50 10.00
N HIS A 28 -6.66 -0.94 9.82
CA HIS A 28 -7.53 -0.43 8.77
C HIS A 28 -7.65 1.12 8.81
N ALA A 29 -7.64 1.75 7.63
CA ALA A 29 -7.71 3.20 7.43
C ALA A 29 -6.55 3.99 8.07
N PHE A 30 -5.33 3.43 8.10
CA PHE A 30 -4.15 4.12 8.64
C PHE A 30 -3.72 5.38 7.87
N ALA A 31 -4.11 5.50 6.60
CA ALA A 31 -3.74 6.63 5.75
C ALA A 31 -4.76 7.79 5.75
N ASN A 32 -5.85 7.68 6.50
CA ASN A 32 -6.87 8.72 6.59
C ASN A 32 -6.63 9.58 7.85
N ASP A 33 -6.10 10.78 7.64
CA ASP A 33 -5.73 11.76 8.69
C ASP A 33 -6.93 12.34 9.45
N ALA A 34 -8.14 12.27 8.90
CA ALA A 34 -9.37 12.64 9.59
C ALA A 34 -9.85 11.59 10.61
N ARG A 35 -9.24 10.39 10.65
CA ARG A 35 -9.63 9.29 11.54
C ARG A 35 -8.65 9.09 12.69
N LYS A 36 -9.16 8.61 13.84
CA LYS A 36 -8.33 8.19 14.99
C LYS A 36 -7.39 7.03 14.69
N THR A 37 -7.62 6.30 13.60
CA THR A 37 -6.78 5.19 13.15
C THR A 37 -5.57 5.64 12.33
N TYR A 38 -5.41 6.94 12.09
CA TYR A 38 -4.30 7.50 11.34
C TYR A 38 -2.95 7.14 11.97
N VAL A 39 -2.01 6.69 11.13
CA VAL A 39 -0.63 6.41 11.52
C VAL A 39 0.29 7.15 10.56
N ALA A 40 0.81 8.30 10.98
CA ALA A 40 1.54 9.23 10.12
C ALA A 40 2.73 8.59 9.39
N GLU A 41 3.52 7.77 10.09
CA GLU A 41 4.69 7.10 9.53
C GLU A 41 4.30 6.10 8.43
N ALA A 42 3.33 5.23 8.70
CA ALA A 42 2.82 4.27 7.73
C ALA A 42 2.18 4.97 6.52
N ALA A 43 1.41 6.04 6.76
CA ALA A 43 0.78 6.84 5.72
C ALA A 43 1.80 7.51 4.79
N ALA A 44 2.85 8.11 5.37
CA ALA A 44 3.94 8.73 4.60
C ALA A 44 4.69 7.70 3.75
N ALA A 45 5.06 6.56 4.35
CA ALA A 45 5.75 5.48 3.63
C ALA A 45 4.91 4.89 2.50
N ALA A 46 3.60 4.68 2.73
CA ALA A 46 2.68 4.22 1.70
C ALA A 46 2.55 5.25 0.56
N ARG A 47 2.41 6.54 0.89
CA ARG A 47 2.30 7.62 -0.10
C ARG A 47 3.53 7.71 -1.00
N VAL A 48 4.74 7.61 -0.44
CA VAL A 48 5.98 7.63 -1.24
C VAL A 48 6.01 6.49 -2.25
N ARG A 49 5.68 5.26 -1.83
CA ARG A 49 5.63 4.10 -2.72
C ARG A 49 4.57 4.23 -3.80
N SER A 50 3.37 4.68 -3.45
CA SER A 50 2.29 4.90 -4.41
C SER A 50 2.67 5.94 -5.48
N LEU A 51 3.28 7.05 -5.08
CA LEU A 51 3.75 8.06 -6.03
C LEU A 51 4.86 7.52 -6.93
N ALA A 52 5.82 6.76 -6.38
CA ALA A 52 6.88 6.14 -7.18
C ALA A 52 6.33 5.17 -8.23
N PHE A 53 5.37 4.31 -7.83
CA PHE A 53 4.69 3.38 -8.75
C PHE A 53 3.97 4.13 -9.88
N LEU A 54 3.16 5.14 -9.54
CA LEU A 54 2.41 5.92 -10.53
C LEU A 54 3.34 6.70 -11.47
N ASN A 55 4.41 7.30 -10.95
CA ASN A 55 5.38 8.03 -11.78
C ASN A 55 6.11 7.08 -12.73
N GLY A 56 6.50 5.88 -12.28
CA GLY A 56 7.12 4.88 -13.15
C GLY A 56 6.23 4.53 -14.36
N HIS A 57 4.92 4.36 -14.14
CA HIS A 57 3.98 4.11 -15.23
C HIS A 57 3.67 5.35 -16.08
N HIS A 58 3.61 6.54 -15.47
CA HIS A 58 3.40 7.79 -16.20
C HIS A 58 4.57 8.10 -17.15
N GLU A 59 5.81 7.91 -16.69
CA GLU A 59 7.02 8.11 -17.49
C GLU A 59 7.14 7.06 -18.60
N MET A 60 6.80 5.79 -18.32
CA MET A 60 6.73 4.75 -19.36
C MET A 60 5.67 5.05 -20.43
N GLY A 61 4.53 5.62 -20.04
CA GLY A 61 3.45 5.98 -20.98
C GLY A 61 3.74 7.25 -21.79
N ALA A 62 4.59 8.14 -21.31
CA ALA A 62 5.00 9.36 -22.02
C ALA A 62 6.13 9.13 -23.04
N ALA A 63 6.82 7.98 -22.96
CA ALA A 63 7.91 7.59 -23.87
C ALA A 63 7.43 6.74 -25.07
N ALA A 64 6.12 6.51 -25.21
CA ALA A 64 5.47 5.79 -26.31
C ALA A 64 4.71 6.74 -27.24
#